data_AF-A0A1J5NWI3-F1
#
_entry.id   AF-A0A1J5NWI3-F1
#
_cell.length_a   1.000
_cell.length_b   1.000
_cell.length_c   1.000
_cell.angle_alpha   90.00
_cell.angle_beta   90.00
_cell.angle_gamma   90.00
#
_symmetry.space_group_name_H-M   'P 1'
#
loop_
_entity.id
_entity.type
_entity.pdbx_description
1 polymer ?
#
loop_
_entity_poly.entity_id
_entity_poly.type
_entity_poly.pdbx_seq_one_letter_code
_entity_poly.pdbx_strand_id
1 'polypeptide(L)'
;MYRDSLLYRGEDILGSFKDGDTIEVSKVAMLMITMSDNTASLWLQKLVGTDYINNWLAVNGFKVMRDTSRATGRDTMRARYGWGVTTPFEMCRLFTMISNEEAVSPAASERMIRNMGRIFWDNTALSPIPPYIHTISKQGALDDYRSETVLVNGPHGDYVFSIITNHNKDQRWTQDNEADELIRKVSALLWHYFEPGNKWKPAEGIDKFMKDE
;
A
#
# COMPACT_ATOMS: atom_id res chain seq x y z
N MET A 1 11.57 -24.63 8.34
CA MET A 1 11.36 -24.67 9.81
C MET A 1 12.32 -23.67 10.45
N TYR A 2 11.79 -22.65 11.12
CA TYR A 2 12.57 -21.64 11.84
C TYR A 2 13.11 -22.20 13.18
N ARG A 3 14.27 -21.73 13.64
CA ARG A 3 14.88 -22.10 14.94
C ARG A 3 15.55 -20.88 15.57
N ASP A 4 15.35 -20.68 16.88
CA ASP A 4 15.92 -19.56 17.64
C ASP A 4 17.45 -19.48 17.63
N SER A 5 18.14 -20.58 17.33
CA SER A 5 19.59 -20.61 17.14
C SER A 5 20.08 -19.79 15.93
N LEU A 6 19.17 -19.31 15.07
CA LEU A 6 19.47 -18.48 13.92
C LEU A 6 19.47 -16.97 14.24
N LEU A 7 19.18 -16.58 15.50
CA LEU A 7 19.02 -15.18 15.90
C LEU A 7 20.33 -14.39 15.88
N TYR A 8 20.39 -13.35 15.04
CA TYR A 8 21.33 -12.23 15.18
C TYR A 8 20.62 -11.04 15.84
N ARG A 9 20.84 -10.85 17.15
CA ARG A 9 20.15 -9.82 17.95
C ARG A 9 20.38 -8.42 17.40
N GLY A 10 19.30 -7.65 17.26
CA GLY A 10 19.32 -6.25 16.80
C GLY A 10 19.40 -6.08 15.28
N GLU A 11 19.86 -7.10 14.56
CA GLU A 11 19.93 -7.09 13.09
C GLU A 11 18.65 -7.67 12.49
N ASP A 12 18.28 -8.89 12.90
CA ASP A 12 17.23 -9.67 12.28
C ASP A 12 15.83 -9.37 12.83
N ILE A 13 14.92 -8.95 11.96
CA ILE A 13 13.52 -8.69 12.32
C ILE A 13 12.83 -9.98 12.79
N LEU A 14 13.01 -11.08 12.04
CA LEU A 14 12.30 -12.34 12.27
C LEU A 14 12.52 -12.91 13.68
N GLY A 15 13.73 -12.74 14.24
CA GLY A 15 14.08 -13.26 15.56
C GLY A 15 13.94 -12.29 16.73
N SER A 16 13.64 -11.00 16.47
CA SER A 16 13.67 -9.92 17.46
C SER A 16 12.30 -9.56 18.06
N PHE A 17 11.23 -10.30 17.76
CA PHE A 17 9.88 -9.99 18.27
C PHE A 17 9.58 -10.61 19.64
N LYS A 18 10.41 -10.31 20.64
CA LYS A 18 10.12 -10.66 22.04
C LYS A 18 9.61 -9.42 22.77
N ASP A 19 8.81 -9.63 23.81
CA ASP A 19 8.33 -8.54 24.63
C ASP A 19 9.51 -7.76 25.24
N GLY A 20 9.47 -6.43 25.11
CA GLY A 20 10.53 -5.51 25.56
C GLY A 20 11.71 -5.32 24.59
N ASP A 21 11.78 -6.03 23.46
CA ASP A 21 12.82 -5.80 22.46
C ASP A 21 12.63 -4.44 21.73
N THR A 22 13.73 -3.89 21.22
CA THR A 22 13.73 -2.64 20.47
C THR A 22 13.92 -2.88 18.98
N ILE A 23 13.31 -2.05 18.15
CA ILE A 23 13.43 -2.09 16.69
C ILE A 23 13.44 -0.66 16.15
N GLU A 24 14.22 -0.43 15.11
CA GLU A 24 14.24 0.88 14.45
C GLU A 24 12.88 1.21 13.82
N VAL A 25 12.43 2.46 13.97
CA VAL A 25 11.21 2.96 13.33
C VAL A 25 11.23 2.76 11.81
N SER A 26 12.42 2.81 11.19
CA SER A 26 12.64 2.54 9.77
C SER A 26 12.21 1.13 9.34
N LYS A 27 12.46 0.11 10.19
CA LYS A 27 12.09 -1.29 9.97
C LYS A 27 10.59 -1.47 10.18
N VAL A 28 10.00 -0.82 11.20
CA VAL A 28 8.55 -0.84 11.43
C VAL A 28 7.80 -0.17 10.26
N ALA A 29 8.30 0.96 9.75
CA ALA A 29 7.71 1.63 8.59
C ALA A 29 7.81 0.79 7.31
N MET A 30 8.91 0.06 7.12
CA MET A 30 9.02 -0.92 6.04
C MET A 30 7.98 -2.03 6.19
N LEU A 31 7.81 -2.63 7.38
CA LEU A 31 6.79 -3.66 7.61
C LEU A 31 5.38 -3.13 7.31
N MET A 32 5.04 -1.94 7.78
CA MET A 32 3.75 -1.29 7.51
C MET A 32 3.52 -1.06 6.00
N ILE A 33 4.53 -0.59 5.27
CA ILE A 33 4.35 -0.20 3.86
C ILE A 33 4.50 -1.42 2.94
N THR A 34 5.65 -2.08 2.98
CA THR A 34 6.03 -3.18 2.08
C THR A 34 5.24 -4.46 2.33
N MET A 35 5.13 -4.86 3.60
CA MET A 35 4.44 -6.10 3.99
C MET A 35 2.96 -5.88 4.31
N SER A 36 2.52 -4.62 4.42
CA SER A 36 1.17 -4.26 4.88
C SER A 36 0.85 -4.80 6.28
N ASP A 37 1.84 -4.88 7.15
CA ASP A 37 1.69 -5.43 8.50
C ASP A 37 0.80 -4.53 9.39
N ASN A 38 -0.31 -5.09 9.87
CA ASN A 38 -1.28 -4.38 10.69
C ASN A 38 -0.77 -4.06 12.11
N THR A 39 0.13 -4.88 12.67
CA THR A 39 0.70 -4.61 13.99
C THR A 39 1.65 -3.41 13.92
N ALA A 40 2.50 -3.39 12.89
CA ALA A 40 3.40 -2.28 12.61
C ALA A 40 2.62 -0.98 12.33
N SER A 41 1.55 -1.04 11.54
CA SER A 41 0.71 0.13 11.26
C SER A 41 0.05 0.70 12.52
N LEU A 42 -0.55 -0.16 13.35
CA LEU A 42 -1.18 0.24 14.60
C LEU A 42 -0.17 0.75 15.65
N TRP A 43 1.06 0.25 15.63
CA TRP A 43 2.13 0.77 16.48
C TRP A 43 2.59 2.16 16.03
N LEU A 44 2.88 2.35 14.74
CA LEU A 44 3.25 3.66 14.20
C LEU A 44 2.13 4.69 14.41
N GLN A 45 0.87 4.30 14.21
CA GLN A 45 -0.29 5.14 14.53
C GLN A 45 -0.31 5.53 16.00
N LYS A 46 -0.01 4.61 16.93
CA LYS A 46 0.06 4.93 18.37
C LYS A 46 1.19 5.90 18.69
N LEU A 47 2.33 5.81 18.01
CA LEU A 47 3.47 6.72 18.20
C LEU A 47 3.17 8.13 17.67
N VAL A 48 2.49 8.25 16.54
CA VAL A 48 2.18 9.54 15.89
C VAL A 48 0.90 10.19 16.45
N GLY A 49 -0.12 9.37 16.72
CA GLY A 49 -1.45 9.78 17.13
C GLY A 49 -2.42 9.98 15.95
N THR A 50 -3.58 9.33 16.00
CA THR A 50 -4.59 9.41 14.92
C THR A 50 -5.11 10.84 14.69
N ASP A 51 -5.28 11.62 15.76
CA ASP A 51 -5.75 13.01 15.63
C ASP A 51 -4.69 13.90 14.96
N TYR A 52 -3.40 13.63 15.20
CA TYR A 52 -2.31 14.31 14.49
C TYR A 52 -2.33 13.97 13.00
N ILE A 53 -2.50 12.69 12.63
CA ILE A 53 -2.63 12.25 11.23
C ILE A 53 -3.79 12.97 10.54
N ASN A 54 -4.97 12.98 11.19
CA ASN A 54 -6.16 13.65 10.65
C ASN A 54 -6.00 15.17 10.56
N ASN A 55 -5.33 15.81 11.52
CA ASN A 55 -5.00 17.22 11.44
C ASN A 55 -4.03 17.49 10.29
N TRP A 56 -2.99 16.66 10.13
CA TRP A 56 -2.06 16.77 9.00
C TRP A 56 -2.80 16.66 7.67
N LEU A 57 -3.72 15.71 7.52
CA LEU A 57 -4.57 15.60 6.33
C LEU A 57 -5.40 16.86 6.10
N ALA A 58 -6.03 17.41 7.15
CA ALA A 58 -6.86 18.60 7.04
C ALA A 58 -6.07 19.86 6.63
N VAL A 59 -4.94 20.13 7.28
CA VAL A 59 -4.11 21.32 6.97
C VAL A 59 -3.45 21.22 5.60
N ASN A 60 -3.22 20.00 5.10
CA ASN A 60 -2.74 19.74 3.75
C ASN A 60 -3.89 19.61 2.73
N GLY A 61 -5.09 20.09 3.03
CA GLY A 61 -6.17 20.23 2.05
C GLY A 61 -6.89 18.95 1.65
N PHE A 62 -6.67 17.84 2.36
CA PHE A 62 -7.49 16.63 2.18
C PHE A 62 -8.85 16.86 2.84
N LYS A 63 -9.89 16.85 2.02
CA LYS A 63 -11.29 17.12 2.39
C LYS A 63 -11.98 15.88 2.91
N VAL A 64 -11.76 14.72 2.28
CA VAL A 64 -12.47 13.48 2.61
C VAL A 64 -11.59 12.52 3.40
N MET A 65 -10.32 12.36 3.02
CA MET A 65 -9.42 11.35 3.55
C MET A 65 -9.26 11.46 5.06
N ARG A 66 -9.67 10.44 5.82
CA ARG A 66 -9.52 10.40 7.28
C ARG A 66 -9.24 9.00 7.76
N ASP A 67 -8.37 8.91 8.76
CA ASP A 67 -8.23 7.73 9.59
C ASP A 67 -9.31 7.75 10.67
N THR A 68 -10.16 6.73 10.69
CA THR A 68 -11.25 6.58 11.66
C THR A 68 -10.92 5.54 12.72
N SER A 69 -9.82 4.81 12.57
CA SER A 69 -9.34 3.85 13.54
C SER A 69 -8.71 4.58 14.73
N ARG A 70 -9.25 4.34 15.93
CA ARG A 70 -8.78 4.96 17.18
C ARG A 70 -8.80 6.51 17.21
N ALA A 71 -9.52 7.16 16.28
CA ALA A 71 -9.73 8.61 16.29
C ALA A 71 -10.74 9.04 17.38
N THR A 72 -10.48 10.13 18.08
CA THR A 72 -11.42 10.66 19.07
C THR A 72 -12.64 11.29 18.38
N GLY A 73 -13.85 10.95 18.84
CA GLY A 73 -15.10 11.54 18.36
C GLY A 73 -15.51 11.18 16.93
N ARG A 74 -14.96 10.09 16.36
CA ARG A 74 -15.29 9.63 14.99
C ARG A 74 -16.04 8.29 14.94
N ASP A 75 -16.73 7.92 16.01
CA ASP A 75 -17.43 6.63 16.11
C ASP A 75 -18.44 6.41 14.97
N THR A 76 -19.17 7.44 14.57
CA THR A 76 -20.13 7.37 13.45
C THR A 76 -19.46 7.13 12.10
N MET A 77 -18.29 7.74 11.87
CA MET A 77 -17.48 7.51 10.66
C MET A 77 -16.86 6.12 10.68
N ARG A 78 -16.37 5.67 11.83
CA ARG A 78 -15.82 4.32 12.01
C ARG A 78 -16.88 3.24 11.77
N ALA A 79 -18.10 3.44 12.28
CA ALA A 79 -19.21 2.53 12.07
C ALA A 79 -19.62 2.43 10.58
N ARG A 80 -19.40 3.50 9.80
CA ARG A 80 -19.74 3.55 8.38
C ARG A 80 -18.62 3.06 7.46
N TYR A 81 -17.38 3.42 7.74
CA TYR A 81 -16.24 3.26 6.82
C TYR A 81 -15.12 2.35 7.37
N GLY A 82 -15.26 1.84 8.59
CA GLY A 82 -14.26 0.98 9.20
C GLY A 82 -13.02 1.78 9.64
N TRP A 83 -11.85 1.42 9.11
CA TRP A 83 -10.56 1.96 9.55
C TRP A 83 -10.24 3.34 8.98
N GLY A 84 -10.83 3.69 7.84
CA GLY A 84 -10.65 5.00 7.24
C GLY A 84 -11.55 5.20 6.03
N VAL A 85 -11.50 6.41 5.50
CA VAL A 85 -12.23 6.80 4.29
C VAL A 85 -11.32 7.66 3.42
N THR A 86 -11.46 7.59 2.10
CA THR A 86 -10.74 8.41 1.13
C THR A 86 -11.51 8.48 -0.20
N THR A 87 -10.96 9.18 -1.18
CA THR A 87 -11.39 9.12 -2.59
C THR A 87 -10.22 8.70 -3.47
N PRO A 88 -10.46 8.12 -4.67
CA PRO A 88 -9.38 7.85 -5.63
C PRO A 88 -8.53 9.08 -5.93
N PHE A 89 -9.16 10.25 -6.08
CA PHE A 89 -8.48 11.52 -6.31
C PHE A 89 -7.50 11.88 -5.19
N GLU A 90 -7.94 11.76 -3.93
CA GLU A 90 -7.08 12.08 -2.78
C GLU A 90 -5.96 11.06 -2.59
N MET A 91 -6.19 9.78 -2.89
CA MET A 91 -5.10 8.79 -2.91
C MET A 91 -4.05 9.12 -3.97
N CYS A 92 -4.47 9.42 -5.21
CA CYS A 92 -3.56 9.86 -6.27
C CYS A 92 -2.79 11.12 -5.85
N ARG A 93 -3.48 12.09 -5.25
CA ARG A 93 -2.86 13.33 -4.75
C ARG A 93 -1.78 13.05 -3.70
N LEU A 94 -2.03 12.15 -2.76
CA LEU A 94 -1.03 11.78 -1.75
C LEU A 94 0.21 11.16 -2.40
N PHE A 95 0.03 10.28 -3.39
CA PHE A 95 1.14 9.68 -4.14
C PHE A 95 1.91 10.73 -4.95
N THR A 96 1.23 11.68 -5.58
CA THR A 96 1.88 12.80 -6.25
C THR A 96 2.68 13.67 -5.29
N MET A 97 2.14 13.97 -4.09
CA MET A 97 2.89 14.71 -3.07
C MET A 97 4.14 13.95 -2.61
N ILE A 98 4.07 12.62 -2.48
CA ILE A 98 5.24 11.78 -2.17
C ILE A 98 6.26 11.86 -3.31
N SER A 99 5.83 11.71 -4.57
CA SER A 99 6.72 11.79 -5.73
C SER A 99 7.39 13.14 -5.88
N ASN A 100 6.69 14.22 -5.52
CA ASN A 100 7.18 15.59 -5.60
C ASN A 100 7.92 16.05 -4.34
N GLU A 101 8.23 15.14 -3.40
CA GLU A 101 8.97 15.47 -2.17
C GLU A 101 8.22 16.40 -1.18
N GLU A 102 6.90 16.53 -1.35
CA GLU A 102 6.02 17.48 -0.65
C GLU A 102 5.20 16.84 0.49
N ALA A 103 5.20 15.51 0.63
CA ALA A 103 4.34 14.83 1.59
C ALA A 103 4.68 15.14 3.05
N VAL A 104 5.94 15.16 3.45
CA VAL A 104 6.35 15.54 4.83
C VAL A 104 7.64 16.33 4.77
N SER A 105 8.61 15.78 4.06
CA SER A 105 9.86 16.42 3.67
C SER A 105 10.45 15.66 2.47
N PRO A 106 11.43 16.23 1.78
CA PRO A 106 12.16 15.51 0.73
C PRO A 106 12.73 14.18 1.20
N ALA A 107 13.45 14.17 2.32
CA ALA A 107 14.07 12.96 2.86
C ALA A 107 13.04 11.87 3.26
N ALA A 108 11.91 12.26 3.84
CA ALA A 108 10.85 11.31 4.19
C ALA A 108 10.20 10.73 2.93
N SER A 109 10.02 11.55 1.90
CA SER A 109 9.43 11.17 0.62
C SER A 109 10.31 10.16 -0.13
N GLU A 110 11.62 10.42 -0.21
CA GLU A 110 12.57 9.45 -0.77
C GLU A 110 12.51 8.11 -0.02
N ARG A 111 12.48 8.14 1.32
CA ARG A 111 12.38 6.91 2.13
C ARG A 111 11.08 6.16 1.87
N MET A 112 9.95 6.86 1.71
CA MET A 112 8.65 6.28 1.35
C MET A 112 8.70 5.63 -0.03
N ILE A 113 9.23 6.33 -1.04
CA ILE A 113 9.41 5.80 -2.40
C ILE A 113 10.21 4.48 -2.38
N ARG A 114 11.29 4.40 -1.59
CA ARG A 114 12.09 3.17 -1.48
C ARG A 114 11.33 1.97 -0.89
N ASN A 115 10.36 2.20 0.01
CA ASN A 115 9.51 1.13 0.56
C ASN A 115 8.37 0.79 -0.40
N MET A 116 7.68 1.81 -0.92
CA MET A 116 6.53 1.66 -1.81
C MET A 116 6.92 1.11 -3.19
N GLY A 117 8.18 1.24 -3.62
CA GLY A 117 8.70 0.60 -4.82
C GLY A 117 9.18 -0.85 -4.62
N ARG A 118 8.90 -1.44 -3.46
CA ARG A 118 9.24 -2.82 -3.10
C ARG A 118 8.08 -3.51 -2.39
N ILE A 119 6.84 -3.23 -2.79
CA ILE A 119 5.67 -3.89 -2.22
C ILE A 119 5.78 -5.40 -2.43
N PHE A 120 5.52 -6.16 -1.36
CA PHE A 120 5.55 -7.62 -1.40
C PHE A 120 4.33 -8.19 -2.15
N TRP A 121 3.17 -7.57 -1.94
CA TRP A 121 1.88 -7.95 -2.53
C TRP A 121 1.72 -7.32 -3.92
N ASP A 122 2.45 -7.83 -4.91
CA ASP A 122 2.55 -7.27 -6.27
C ASP A 122 1.70 -8.01 -7.32
N ASN A 123 0.83 -8.93 -6.88
CA ASN A 123 -0.03 -9.78 -7.72
C ASN A 123 -1.37 -9.14 -8.15
N THR A 124 -1.60 -7.87 -7.79
CA THR A 124 -2.79 -7.09 -8.14
C THR A 124 -2.47 -6.05 -9.23
N ALA A 125 -2.60 -4.75 -8.98
CA ALA A 125 -2.43 -3.70 -10.00
C ALA A 125 -1.00 -3.61 -10.53
N LEU A 126 0.01 -4.10 -9.82
CA LEU A 126 1.39 -4.16 -10.30
C LEU A 126 1.62 -5.27 -11.33
N SER A 127 0.92 -6.40 -11.20
CA SER A 127 1.11 -7.58 -12.05
C SER A 127 1.01 -7.36 -13.58
N PRO A 128 0.22 -6.39 -14.10
CA PRO A 128 0.15 -6.10 -15.54
C PRO A 128 1.19 -5.08 -16.03
N ILE A 129 2.04 -4.54 -15.14
CA ILE A 129 3.09 -3.58 -15.47
C ILE A 129 4.44 -4.32 -15.52
N PRO A 130 5.32 -4.06 -16.51
CA PRO A 130 6.59 -4.78 -16.58
C PRO A 130 7.45 -4.54 -15.34
N PRO A 131 8.13 -5.57 -14.80
CA PRO A 131 8.85 -5.47 -13.52
C PRO A 131 10.12 -4.61 -13.56
N TYR A 132 10.53 -4.18 -14.75
CA TYR A 132 11.63 -3.24 -14.96
C TYR A 132 11.17 -1.78 -15.03
N ILE A 133 9.86 -1.52 -14.98
CA ILE A 133 9.30 -0.18 -14.86
C ILE A 133 9.22 0.15 -13.37
N HIS A 134 9.80 1.29 -13.00
CA HIS A 134 9.71 1.75 -11.62
C HIS A 134 8.26 2.15 -11.33
N THR A 135 7.71 1.58 -10.27
CA THR A 135 6.39 1.88 -9.75
C THR A 135 6.50 2.06 -8.24
N ILE A 136 5.60 2.84 -7.67
CA ILE A 136 5.31 2.80 -6.23
C ILE A 136 3.84 2.44 -6.06
N SER A 137 3.52 1.53 -5.13
CA SER A 137 2.14 1.18 -4.85
C SER A 137 1.82 1.09 -3.36
N LYS A 138 0.53 1.10 -3.06
CA LYS A 138 -0.01 0.59 -1.80
C LYS A 138 -1.41 0.03 -2.03
N GLN A 139 -1.53 -1.24 -1.67
CA GLN A 139 -2.75 -2.04 -1.66
C GLN A 139 -3.47 -1.97 -0.31
N GLY A 140 -4.76 -2.27 -0.32
CA GLY A 140 -5.58 -2.44 0.89
C GLY A 140 -6.71 -3.43 0.62
N ALA A 141 -6.91 -4.37 1.54
CA ALA A 141 -7.90 -5.43 1.41
C ALA A 141 -8.58 -5.71 2.77
N LEU A 142 -9.90 -5.80 2.75
CA LEU A 142 -10.78 -6.36 3.78
C LEU A 142 -11.81 -7.24 3.08
N ASP A 143 -12.55 -8.10 3.77
CA ASP A 143 -13.45 -9.07 3.12
C ASP A 143 -14.30 -8.49 1.98
N ASP A 144 -14.98 -7.36 2.19
CA ASP A 144 -15.86 -6.71 1.20
C ASP A 144 -15.23 -5.51 0.47
N TYR A 145 -13.91 -5.31 0.58
CA TYR A 145 -13.19 -4.15 0.06
C TYR A 145 -11.85 -4.55 -0.58
N ARG A 146 -11.55 -3.98 -1.76
CA ARG A 146 -10.22 -4.08 -2.38
C ARG A 146 -9.81 -2.71 -2.90
N SER A 147 -8.54 -2.40 -2.79
CA SER A 147 -8.00 -1.19 -3.37
C SER A 147 -6.53 -1.29 -3.66
N GLU A 148 -6.09 -0.52 -4.65
CA GLU A 148 -4.68 -0.26 -4.86
C GLU A 148 -4.50 1.11 -5.52
N THR A 149 -3.48 1.83 -5.06
CA THR A 149 -3.02 3.07 -5.71
C THR A 149 -1.61 2.83 -6.21
N VAL A 150 -1.37 3.21 -7.47
CA VAL A 150 -0.09 3.02 -8.14
C VAL A 150 0.31 4.32 -8.81
N LEU A 151 1.57 4.72 -8.63
CA LEU A 151 2.25 5.70 -9.48
C LEU A 151 3.28 4.95 -10.31
N VAL A 152 3.28 5.21 -11.61
CA VAL A 152 4.09 4.52 -12.61
C VAL A 152 5.00 5.54 -13.28
N ASN A 153 6.31 5.28 -13.27
CA ASN A 153 7.27 6.05 -14.05
C ASN A 153 7.39 5.45 -15.45
N GLY A 154 6.40 5.74 -16.29
CA GLY A 154 6.28 5.18 -17.62
C GLY A 154 7.20 5.85 -18.65
N PRO A 155 7.58 5.16 -19.74
CA PRO A 155 8.33 5.77 -20.84
C PRO A 155 7.67 7.01 -21.48
N HIS A 156 6.34 7.08 -21.54
CA HIS A 156 5.62 8.27 -22.03
C HIS A 156 5.61 9.44 -21.03
N GLY A 157 5.91 9.17 -19.76
CA GLY A 157 5.72 10.08 -18.64
C GLY A 157 5.11 9.38 -17.41
N ASP A 158 5.14 10.09 -16.29
CA ASP A 158 4.60 9.60 -15.04
C ASP A 158 3.07 9.67 -15.04
N TYR A 159 2.41 8.64 -14.51
CA TYR A 159 0.98 8.65 -14.26
C TYR A 159 0.63 7.97 -12.93
N VAL A 160 -0.48 8.36 -12.33
CA VAL A 160 -0.96 7.83 -11.06
C VAL A 160 -2.44 7.48 -11.16
N PHE A 161 -2.82 6.34 -10.59
CA PHE A 161 -4.21 5.90 -10.53
C PHE A 161 -4.51 5.23 -9.19
N SER A 162 -5.79 5.26 -8.81
CA SER A 162 -6.30 4.63 -7.60
C SER A 162 -7.60 3.93 -7.95
N ILE A 163 -7.68 2.63 -7.63
CA ILE A 163 -8.86 1.80 -7.82
C ILE A 163 -9.33 1.37 -6.45
N ILE A 164 -10.60 1.62 -6.14
CA ILE A 164 -11.20 1.33 -4.85
C ILE A 164 -12.57 0.66 -5.09
N THR A 165 -12.76 -0.53 -4.54
CA THR A 165 -14.01 -1.28 -4.56
C THR A 165 -14.50 -1.50 -3.13
N ASN A 166 -15.83 -1.50 -2.94
CA ASN A 166 -16.47 -1.77 -1.66
C ASN A 166 -17.79 -2.52 -1.87
N HIS A 167 -18.34 -3.10 -0.81
CA HIS A 167 -19.52 -3.97 -0.88
C HIS A 167 -19.33 -5.13 -1.87
N ASN A 168 -18.12 -5.66 -1.95
CA ASN A 168 -17.80 -6.79 -2.82
C ASN A 168 -18.60 -8.02 -2.35
N LYS A 169 -19.31 -8.65 -3.29
CA LYS A 169 -20.03 -9.90 -3.04
C LYS A 169 -19.06 -11.08 -2.94
N ASP A 170 -18.03 -11.08 -3.78
CA ASP A 170 -16.93 -12.02 -3.67
C ASP A 170 -15.94 -11.56 -2.60
N GLN A 171 -16.01 -12.24 -1.45
CA GLN A 171 -15.17 -11.96 -0.28
C GLN A 171 -14.06 -12.99 -0.09
N ARG A 172 -13.86 -13.88 -1.06
CA ARG A 172 -12.82 -14.93 -1.00
C ARG A 172 -11.44 -14.29 -1.10
N TRP A 173 -10.49 -14.86 -0.36
CA TRP A 173 -9.07 -14.51 -0.43
C TRP A 173 -8.37 -15.47 -1.40
N THR A 174 -8.73 -15.36 -2.67
CA THR A 174 -8.22 -16.21 -3.76
C THR A 174 -7.77 -15.36 -4.94
N GLN A 175 -6.85 -15.89 -5.76
CA GLN A 175 -6.32 -15.14 -6.92
C GLN A 175 -7.42 -14.75 -7.93
N ASP A 176 -8.48 -15.55 -8.05
CA ASP A 176 -9.64 -15.32 -8.92
C ASP A 176 -10.71 -14.40 -8.30
N ASN A 177 -10.40 -13.67 -7.22
CA ASN A 177 -11.33 -12.71 -6.63
C ASN A 177 -11.76 -11.66 -7.69
N GLU A 178 -13.07 -11.47 -7.84
CA GLU A 178 -13.63 -10.60 -8.90
C GLU A 178 -13.14 -9.14 -8.81
N ALA A 179 -12.94 -8.61 -7.60
CA ALA A 179 -12.47 -7.24 -7.40
C ALA A 179 -10.97 -7.11 -7.71
N ASP A 180 -10.16 -8.10 -7.35
CA ASP A 180 -8.74 -8.13 -7.70
C ASP A 180 -8.53 -8.31 -9.21
N GLU A 181 -9.40 -9.09 -9.87
CA GLU A 181 -9.44 -9.16 -11.33
C GLU A 181 -9.79 -7.81 -11.98
N LEU A 182 -10.78 -7.10 -11.44
CA LEU A 182 -11.13 -5.77 -11.93
C LEU A 182 -9.94 -4.81 -11.81
N ILE A 183 -9.26 -4.82 -10.67
CA ILE A 183 -8.06 -3.99 -10.44
C ILE A 183 -6.97 -4.32 -11.48
N ARG A 184 -6.68 -5.60 -11.71
CA ARG A 184 -5.73 -6.03 -12.75
C ARG A 184 -6.14 -5.57 -14.15
N LYS A 185 -7.41 -5.75 -14.53
CA LYS A 185 -7.93 -5.37 -15.85
C LYS A 185 -7.84 -3.86 -16.09
N VAL A 186 -8.17 -3.04 -15.08
CA VAL A 186 -8.07 -1.58 -15.18
C VAL A 186 -6.60 -1.13 -15.22
N SER A 187 -5.72 -1.72 -14.41
CA SER A 187 -4.28 -1.43 -14.47
C SER A 187 -3.69 -1.77 -15.84
N ALA A 188 -4.01 -2.94 -16.39
CA ALA A 188 -3.59 -3.35 -17.73
C ALA A 188 -4.11 -2.39 -18.82
N LEU A 189 -5.38 -1.97 -18.73
CA LEU A 189 -5.95 -0.98 -19.63
C LEU A 189 -5.15 0.33 -19.62
N LEU A 190 -4.83 0.84 -18.42
CA LEU A 190 -4.06 2.07 -18.28
C LEU A 190 -2.64 1.92 -18.83
N TRP A 191 -1.95 0.82 -18.51
CA TRP A 191 -0.62 0.53 -19.08
C TRP A 191 -0.66 0.50 -20.60
N HIS A 192 -1.60 -0.22 -21.21
CA HIS A 192 -1.70 -0.32 -22.67
C HIS A 192 -2.17 0.98 -23.35
N TYR A 193 -2.95 1.80 -22.67
CA TYR A 193 -3.35 3.12 -23.17
C TYR A 193 -2.13 4.04 -23.30
N PHE A 194 -1.30 4.08 -22.27
CA PHE A 194 -0.13 4.94 -22.20
C PHE A 194 1.10 4.37 -22.94
N GLU A 195 1.23 3.05 -23.00
CA GLU A 195 2.36 2.33 -23.60
C GLU A 195 1.91 1.33 -24.69
N PRO A 196 1.19 1.76 -25.74
CA PRO A 196 0.58 0.86 -26.74
C PRO A 196 1.61 0.06 -27.56
N GLY A 197 2.87 0.52 -27.62
CA GLY A 197 3.96 -0.18 -28.30
C GLY A 197 4.62 -1.26 -27.46
N ASN A 198 4.32 -1.33 -26.15
CA ASN A 198 4.93 -2.32 -25.27
C ASN A 198 4.34 -3.71 -25.54
N LYS A 199 5.21 -4.72 -25.63
CA LYS A 199 4.85 -6.13 -25.91
C LYS A 199 5.11 -7.08 -24.74
N TRP A 200 5.51 -6.54 -23.59
CA TRP A 200 5.74 -7.35 -22.42
C TRP A 200 4.41 -7.96 -21.96
N LYS A 201 4.51 -9.19 -21.46
CA LYS A 201 3.45 -9.89 -20.76
C LYS A 201 4.09 -10.63 -19.59
N PRO A 202 3.32 -10.93 -18.52
CA PRO A 202 3.81 -11.75 -17.43
C PRO A 202 4.40 -13.06 -17.97
N ALA A 203 5.51 -13.51 -17.36
CA ALA A 203 6.16 -14.75 -17.75
C ALA A 203 5.26 -15.95 -17.48
N GLU A 204 5.31 -16.97 -18.34
CA GLU A 204 4.55 -18.19 -18.14
C GLU A 204 4.91 -18.84 -16.79
N GLY A 205 3.89 -19.16 -15.99
CA GLY A 205 4.06 -19.78 -14.68
C GLY A 205 4.40 -18.82 -13.54
N ILE A 206 4.38 -17.51 -13.76
CA ILE A 206 4.58 -16.50 -12.70
C ILE A 206 3.59 -16.70 -11.53
N ASP A 207 2.37 -17.15 -11.81
CA ASP A 207 1.31 -17.39 -10.82
C ASP A 207 1.72 -18.36 -9.70
N LYS A 208 2.70 -19.25 -9.97
CA LYS A 208 3.26 -20.20 -8.98
C LYS A 208 4.09 -19.49 -7.90
N PHE A 209 4.61 -18.31 -8.21
CA PHE A 209 5.41 -17.47 -7.31
C PHE A 209 4.60 -16.33 -6.70
N MET A 210 3.37 -16.12 -7.18
CA MET A 210 2.40 -15.14 -6.70
C MET A 210 1.35 -15.77 -5.75
N LYS A 211 1.62 -16.98 -5.26
CA LYS A 211 0.82 -17.63 -4.23
C LYS A 211 1.21 -17.05 -2.89
N ASP A 212 0.36 -16.15 -2.42
CA ASP A 212 0.44 -15.67 -1.05
C ASP A 212 -0.22 -16.72 -0.14
N GLU A 213 0.62 -17.62 0.37
CA GLU A 213 0.32 -18.76 1.28
C GLU A 213 -0.70 -19.81 0.80
#